data_AF-A0A1C6E633-F1
#
_entry.id   AF-A0A1C6E633-F1
#
_cell.length_a   1.000
_cell.length_b   1.000
_cell.length_c   1.000
_cell.angle_alpha   90.00
_cell.angle_beta   90.00
_cell.angle_gamma   90.00
#
_symmetry.space_group_name_H-M   'P 1'
#
loop_
_entity.id
_entity.type
_entity.pdbx_description
1 polymer ?
#
loop_
_entity_poly.entity_id
_entity_poly.type
_entity_poly.pdbx_seq_one_letter_code
_entity_poly.pdbx_strand_id
1 'polypeptide(L)'
;MKERTKTLQVAKTFLKYRQEDLERILSDDGILFRTNRSIQAEGSFGDLKHDMQFRRYLSKGTTNVLAESTLLAMARNINKLHNKIQKGKTGTHLFPLKSA
;
A
#
# COMPACT_ATOMS: atom_id res chain seq x y z
N MET A 1 -53.95 5.66 -3.65
CA MET A 1 -52.55 5.29 -3.36
C MET A 1 -51.97 6.37 -2.45
N LYS A 2 -51.56 6.09 -1.20
CA LYS A 2 -51.01 7.15 -0.31
C LYS A 2 -49.69 7.65 -0.90
N GLU A 3 -49.59 8.97 -1.11
CA GLU A 3 -48.39 9.62 -1.60
C GLU A 3 -47.31 9.51 -0.53
N ARG A 4 -46.22 8.79 -0.84
CA ARG A 4 -45.08 8.59 0.07
C ARG A 4 -43.98 9.57 -0.33
N THR A 5 -43.80 10.62 0.46
CA THR A 5 -42.67 11.55 0.29
C THR A 5 -41.39 10.88 0.76
N LYS A 6 -40.44 10.63 -0.15
CA LYS A 6 -39.09 10.18 0.21
C LYS A 6 -38.21 11.40 0.41
N THR A 7 -37.62 11.55 1.59
CA THR A 7 -36.64 12.60 1.90
C THR A 7 -35.24 12.03 1.83
N LEU A 8 -34.35 12.71 1.11
CA LEU A 8 -32.95 12.32 0.94
C LEU A 8 -32.09 13.35 1.65
N GLN A 9 -31.35 12.92 2.67
CA GLN A 9 -30.47 13.78 3.46
C GLN A 9 -29.02 13.48 3.09
N VAL A 10 -28.24 14.54 2.83
CA VAL A 10 -26.83 14.42 2.49
C VAL A 10 -26.01 15.40 3.33
N ALA A 11 -24.91 14.91 3.88
CA ALA A 11 -23.92 15.74 4.55
C ALA A 11 -23.13 16.54 3.50
N LYS A 12 -23.48 17.82 3.32
CA LYS A 12 -22.85 18.72 2.33
C LYS A 12 -21.34 18.85 2.54
N THR A 13 -20.89 18.86 3.80
CA THR A 13 -19.47 18.87 4.17
C THR A 13 -18.73 17.64 3.68
N PHE A 14 -19.34 16.46 3.80
CA PHE A 14 -18.73 15.21 3.33
C PHE A 14 -18.57 15.19 1.81
N LEU A 15 -19.55 15.72 1.06
CA LEU A 15 -19.43 15.86 -0.40
C LEU A 15 -18.28 16.79 -0.79
N LYS A 16 -18.11 17.90 -0.07
CA LYS A 16 -17.00 18.84 -0.30
C LYS A 16 -15.64 18.14 -0.10
N TYR A 17 -15.43 17.48 1.03
CA TYR A 17 -14.17 16.78 1.29
C TYR A 17 -13.92 15.64 0.30
N ARG A 18 -14.96 14.91 -0.10
CA ARG A 18 -14.85 13.88 -1.13
C ARG A 18 -14.37 14.45 -2.46
N GLN A 19 -14.85 15.64 -2.85
CA GLN A 19 -14.43 16.31 -4.08
C GLN A 19 -12.96 16.76 -3.98
N GLU A 20 -12.57 17.39 -2.88
CA GLU A 20 -11.17 17.78 -2.63
C GLU A 20 -10.22 16.58 -2.65
N ASP A 21 -10.62 15.46 -2.03
CA ASP A 21 -9.82 14.23 -2.04
C ASP A 21 -9.74 13.60 -3.42
N LEU A 22 -10.83 13.64 -4.20
CA LEU A 22 -10.82 13.16 -5.58
C LEU A 22 -9.83 13.96 -6.42
N GLU A 23 -9.85 15.29 -6.30
CA GLU A 23 -8.90 16.18 -6.99
C GLU A 23 -7.45 15.87 -6.59
N ARG A 24 -7.18 15.66 -5.30
CA ARG A 24 -5.84 15.24 -4.83
C ARG A 24 -5.42 13.89 -5.40
N ILE A 25 -6.31 12.90 -5.43
CA ILE A 25 -6.02 11.54 -5.94
C ILE A 25 -5.76 11.53 -7.45
N LEU A 26 -6.44 12.41 -8.19
CA LEU A 26 -6.32 12.54 -9.64
C LEU A 26 -5.21 13.48 -10.10
N SER A 27 -4.68 14.33 -9.22
CA SER A 27 -3.48 15.13 -9.50
C SER A 27 -2.29 14.24 -9.85
N ASP A 28 -1.33 14.77 -10.62
CA ASP A 28 -0.14 14.03 -11.06
C ASP A 28 0.63 13.41 -9.87
N ASP A 29 0.78 14.17 -8.79
CA ASP A 29 1.37 13.70 -7.52
C ASP A 29 0.52 12.58 -6.90
N GLY A 30 -0.80 12.73 -6.89
CA GLY A 30 -1.74 11.70 -6.42
C GLY A 30 -1.62 10.39 -7.19
N ILE A 31 -1.50 10.47 -8.53
CA ILE A 31 -1.27 9.31 -9.40
C ILE A 31 0.07 8.66 -9.06
N LEU A 32 1.13 9.47 -8.93
CA LEU A 32 2.47 9.00 -8.58
C LEU A 32 2.46 8.26 -7.24
N PHE A 33 1.90 8.85 -6.19
CA PHE A 33 1.89 8.27 -4.85
C PHE A 33 1.03 7.02 -4.76
N ARG A 34 -0.19 7.02 -5.33
CA ARG A 34 -1.07 5.84 -5.25
C ARG A 34 -0.46 4.64 -5.99
N THR A 35 0.17 4.89 -7.14
CA THR A 35 0.83 3.85 -7.94
C THR A 35 2.04 3.29 -7.18
N ASN A 36 2.87 4.18 -6.64
CA ASN A 36 4.02 3.79 -5.83
C ASN A 36 3.63 3.01 -4.58
N ARG A 37 2.54 3.40 -3.91
CA ARG A 37 2.02 2.67 -2.75
C ARG A 37 1.60 1.24 -3.14
N SER A 38 0.96 1.07 -4.29
CA SER A 38 0.62 -0.26 -4.81
C SER A 38 1.88 -1.10 -5.05
N ILE A 39 2.87 -0.55 -5.77
CA ILE A 39 4.14 -1.23 -6.07
C ILE A 39 4.87 -1.63 -4.77
N GLN A 40 4.94 -0.72 -3.79
CA GLN A 40 5.65 -0.95 -2.54
C GLN A 40 4.93 -1.96 -1.64
N ALA A 41 3.60 -1.91 -1.57
CA ALA A 41 2.81 -2.85 -0.78
C ALA A 41 2.85 -4.25 -1.41
N GLU A 42 2.44 -4.37 -2.67
CA GLU A 42 2.38 -5.64 -3.39
C GLU A 42 3.76 -6.27 -3.56
N GLY A 43 4.76 -5.47 -3.96
CA GLY A 43 6.13 -5.94 -4.12
C GLY A 43 6.69 -6.54 -2.83
N SER A 44 6.38 -5.96 -1.66
CA SER A 44 6.82 -6.53 -0.38
C SER A 44 6.23 -7.92 -0.10
N PHE A 45 4.98 -8.16 -0.49
CA PHE A 45 4.36 -9.49 -0.36
C PHE A 45 4.86 -10.47 -1.41
N GLY A 46 5.15 -10.00 -2.63
CA GLY A 46 5.80 -10.77 -3.69
C GLY A 46 7.18 -11.27 -3.25
N ASP A 47 8.02 -10.37 -2.75
CA ASP A 47 9.36 -10.66 -2.20
C ASP A 47 9.26 -11.76 -1.13
N LEU A 48 8.35 -11.60 -0.15
CA LEU A 48 8.20 -12.53 0.96
C LEU A 48 7.77 -13.93 0.49
N LYS A 49 6.76 -14.00 -0.39
CA LYS A 49 6.19 -15.29 -0.80
C LYS A 49 7.06 -16.04 -1.79
N HIS A 50 7.57 -15.35 -2.81
CA HIS A 50 8.30 -16.00 -3.89
C HIS A 50 9.81 -16.03 -3.60
N ASP A 51 10.42 -14.88 -3.34
CA ASP A 51 11.89 -14.77 -3.25
C ASP A 51 12.41 -15.35 -1.93
N MET A 52 11.69 -15.12 -0.84
CA MET A 52 12.01 -15.69 0.48
C MET A 52 11.34 -17.05 0.72
N GLN A 53 10.62 -17.58 -0.27
CA GLN A 53 9.92 -18.87 -0.22
C GLN A 53 9.00 -19.06 1.01
N PHE A 54 8.50 -17.97 1.59
CA PHE A 54 7.62 -18.05 2.74
C PHE A 54 6.25 -18.60 2.32
N ARG A 55 5.92 -19.81 2.78
CA ARG A 55 4.64 -20.47 2.47
C ARG A 55 3.62 -20.36 3.60
N ARG A 56 4.07 -20.47 4.84
CA ARG A 56 3.22 -20.44 6.04
C ARG A 56 4.07 -20.16 7.27
N TYR A 57 3.44 -19.64 8.32
CA TYR A 57 4.04 -19.55 9.64
C TYR A 57 4.33 -20.94 10.19
N LEU A 58 5.50 -21.12 10.76
CA LEU A 58 5.86 -22.35 11.47
C LEU A 58 5.41 -22.30 12.93
N SER A 59 5.40 -21.10 13.51
CA SER A 59 5.00 -20.88 14.89
C SER A 59 3.47 -20.85 15.06
N LYS A 60 3.02 -21.10 16.29
CA LYS A 60 1.61 -21.04 16.69
C LYS A 60 1.42 -20.05 17.84
N GLY A 61 0.23 -19.47 17.91
CA GLY A 61 -0.13 -18.45 18.90
C GLY A 61 0.34 -17.06 18.49
N THR A 62 -0.47 -16.05 18.84
CA THR A 62 -0.32 -14.67 18.36
C THR A 62 1.07 -14.09 18.62
N THR A 63 1.65 -14.34 19.81
CA THR A 63 2.97 -13.81 20.19
C THR A 63 4.08 -14.35 19.30
N ASN A 64 4.09 -15.66 19.03
CA ASN A 64 5.15 -16.26 18.23
C ASN A 64 5.00 -15.91 16.76
N VAL A 65 3.75 -15.89 16.24
CA VAL A 65 3.46 -15.46 14.87
C VAL A 65 3.89 -14.00 14.66
N LEU A 66 3.67 -13.14 15.65
CA LEU A 66 4.16 -11.76 15.60
C LEU A 66 5.68 -11.71 15.53
N ALA A 67 6.39 -12.44 16.40
CA ALA A 67 7.85 -12.50 16.37
C ALA A 67 8.40 -13.00 15.02
N GLU A 68 7.82 -14.07 14.47
CA GLU A 68 8.16 -14.61 13.15
C GLU A 68 7.92 -13.57 12.04
N SER A 69 6.77 -12.89 12.09
CA SER A 69 6.43 -11.81 11.14
C SER A 69 7.43 -10.66 11.21
N THR A 70 7.83 -10.25 12.41
CA THR A 70 8.80 -9.17 12.62
C THR A 70 10.17 -9.55 12.06
N LEU A 71 10.64 -10.77 12.34
CA LEU A 71 11.93 -11.26 11.82
C LEU A 71 11.93 -11.34 10.29
N LEU A 72 10.84 -11.85 9.69
CA LEU A 72 10.68 -11.89 8.23
C LEU A 72 10.72 -10.49 7.62
N ALA A 73 10.01 -9.53 8.22
CA ALA A 73 10.00 -8.15 7.76
C ALA A 73 11.39 -7.51 7.84
N MET A 74 12.13 -7.75 8.94
CA MET A 74 13.51 -7.28 9.11
C MET A 74 14.44 -7.87 8.04
N ALA A 75 14.42 -9.19 7.87
CA ALA A 75 15.23 -9.88 6.87
C ALA A 75 14.97 -9.35 5.45
N ARG A 76 13.68 -9.21 5.08
CA ARG A 76 13.28 -8.62 3.81
C ARG A 76 13.81 -7.20 3.63
N ASN A 77 13.70 -6.37 4.66
CA ASN A 77 14.12 -4.96 4.58
C ASN A 77 15.64 -4.81 4.45
N ILE A 78 16.41 -5.66 5.14
CA ILE A 78 17.87 -5.73 5.01
C ILE A 78 18.26 -6.13 3.58
N ASN A 79 17.64 -7.18 3.03
CA ASN A 79 17.89 -7.62 1.65
C ASN A 79 17.53 -6.52 0.63
N LYS A 80 16.41 -5.82 0.84
CA LYS A 80 16.02 -4.70 -0.01
C LYS A 80 17.02 -3.55 0.04
N LEU A 81 17.51 -3.19 1.24
CA LEU A 81 18.51 -2.15 1.41
C LEU A 81 19.83 -2.55 0.74
N HIS A 82 20.30 -3.77 0.97
CA HIS A 82 21.49 -4.31 0.32
C HIS A 82 21.39 -4.20 -1.20
N ASN A 83 20.28 -4.65 -1.79
CA ASN A 83 20.04 -4.56 -3.22
C ASN A 83 20.00 -3.12 -3.75
N LYS A 84 19.49 -2.16 -2.96
CA LYS A 84 19.53 -0.74 -3.32
C LYS A 84 20.96 -0.20 -3.34
N ILE A 85 21.77 -0.55 -2.33
CA ILE A 85 23.18 -0.15 -2.25
C ILE A 85 23.95 -0.71 -3.45
N GLN A 86 23.85 -2.01 -3.73
CA GLN A 86 24.55 -2.66 -4.85
C GLN A 86 24.19 -2.04 -6.22
N LYS A 87 22.95 -1.55 -6.36
CA LYS A 87 22.49 -0.92 -7.61
C LYS A 87 22.69 0.60 -7.65
N GLY A 88 23.30 1.20 -6.63
CA GLY A 88 23.45 2.66 -6.53
C GLY A 88 22.13 3.42 -6.46
N LYS A 89 21.05 2.78 -5.97
CA LYS A 89 19.68 3.34 -5.92
C LYS A 89 19.26 3.81 -4.52
N THR A 90 20.21 3.99 -3.61
CA THR A 90 19.96 4.54 -2.28
C THR A 90 19.39 5.97 -2.43
N GLY A 91 18.36 6.32 -1.65
CA GLY A 91 17.67 7.62 -1.74
C GLY A 91 16.53 7.69 -2.78
N THR A 92 16.42 6.73 -3.69
CA THR A 92 15.23 6.65 -4.57
C THR A 92 14.09 5.89 -3.88
N HIS A 93 12.98 6.61 -3.67
CA HIS A 93 11.78 6.06 -3.00
C HIS A 93 10.61 5.84 -3.95
N LEU A 94 10.48 6.72 -4.94
CA LEU A 94 9.40 6.66 -5.93
C LEU A 94 9.93 6.12 -7.26
N PHE A 95 9.17 5.20 -7.82
CA PHE A 95 9.30 4.73 -9.19
C PHE A 95 8.61 5.73 -10.12
N PRO A 96 9.23 6.08 -11.25
CA PRO A 96 8.59 6.92 -12.25
C PRO A 96 7.36 6.19 -12.83
N LEU A 97 6.35 6.97 -13.19
CA LEU A 97 5.19 6.45 -13.91
C LEU A 97 5.64 6.01 -15.31
N LYS A 98 5.15 4.86 -15.76
CA LYS A 98 5.34 4.44 -17.15
C LYS A 98 4.38 5.23 -18.04
N SER A 99 4.91 5.85 -19.08
CA SER A 99 4.07 6.34 -20.18
C SER A 99 3.44 5.13 -20.88
N ALA A 100 2.15 5.24 -21.22
CA ALA A 100 1.45 4.26 -22.03
C ALA A 100 1.99 4.25 -23.47
#